data_AF-A0A956K473-F1
#
_entry.id   AF-A0A956K473-F1
#
_cell.length_a   1.000
_cell.length_b   1.000
_cell.length_c   1.000
_cell.angle_alpha   90.00
_cell.angle_beta   90.00
_cell.angle_gamma   90.00
#
_symmetry.space_group_name_H-M   'P 1'
#
loop_
_entity.id
_entity.type
_entity.pdbx_description
1 polymer ?
#
loop_
_entity_poly.entity_id
_entity_poly.type
_entity_poly.pdbx_seq_one_letter_code
_entity_poly.pdbx_strand_id
1 'polypeptide(L)'
;MTATMTVLELGAGKLLIHSAIPLTDERRAAVEALGTVAHLYVPNTYHDSWVAAWAAAYPSARVHVPAGLARRRPELRADRIHGAAIDPDLDGVIDELAIAGFRLEETVLLHRPSRTLVVADLVHAIGRPPGWWTGVYTRLMGFWDTVALSRAIRVLGFSDRRAARRSIDAVLEQPF
;
A
#
# COMPACT_ATOMS: atom_id res chain seq x y z
N MET A 1 -8.40 -1.55 15.67
CA MET A 1 -7.70 -0.73 14.65
C MET A 1 -8.50 -0.84 13.37
N THR A 2 -8.70 0.27 12.68
CA THR A 2 -9.29 0.27 11.33
C THR A 2 -8.17 0.00 10.32
N ALA A 3 -8.48 -0.73 9.25
CA ALA A 3 -7.59 -0.92 8.12
C ALA A 3 -8.25 -0.27 6.90
N THR A 4 -7.43 0.32 6.04
CA THR A 4 -7.90 1.02 4.84
C THR A 4 -7.39 0.28 3.61
N MET A 5 -8.30 0.10 2.65
CA MET A 5 -8.02 -0.39 1.31
C MET A 5 -8.35 0.73 0.33
N THR A 6 -7.51 0.90 -0.68
CA THR A 6 -7.75 1.86 -1.76
C THR A 6 -8.02 1.11 -3.05
N VAL A 7 -9.01 1.56 -3.82
CA VAL A 7 -9.32 1.02 -5.15
C VAL A 7 -9.02 2.12 -6.17
N LEU A 8 -8.16 1.83 -7.13
CA LEU A 8 -7.76 2.74 -8.21
C LEU A 8 -8.24 2.20 -9.55
N GLU A 9 -8.79 3.07 -10.39
CA GLU A 9 -9.15 2.73 -11.78
C GLU A 9 -7.92 2.92 -12.67
N LEU A 10 -7.67 1.98 -13.59
CA LEU A 10 -6.46 1.93 -14.42
C LEU A 10 -6.71 2.28 -15.89
N GLY A 11 -7.93 2.68 -16.24
CA GLY A 11 -8.44 2.72 -17.59
C GLY A 11 -9.23 1.46 -17.98
N ALA A 12 -10.17 1.65 -18.91
CA ALA A 12 -11.03 0.59 -19.47
C ALA A 12 -11.78 -0.24 -18.40
N GLY A 13 -12.05 0.34 -17.22
CA GLY A 13 -12.78 -0.34 -16.14
C GLY A 13 -11.95 -1.38 -15.39
N LYS A 14 -10.63 -1.41 -15.57
CA LYS A 14 -9.72 -2.25 -14.78
C LYS A 14 -9.41 -1.58 -13.45
N LEU A 15 -9.33 -2.37 -12.39
CA LEU A 15 -9.09 -1.89 -11.04
C LEU A 15 -7.81 -2.47 -10.45
N LEU A 16 -7.10 -1.64 -9.69
CA LEU A 16 -6.05 -2.03 -8.75
C LEU A 16 -6.56 -1.86 -7.32
N ILE A 17 -6.44 -2.93 -6.54
CA ILE A 17 -6.71 -2.91 -5.10
C ILE A 17 -5.40 -2.80 -4.35
N HIS A 18 -5.22 -1.71 -3.62
CA HIS A 18 -4.06 -1.46 -2.78
C HIS A 18 -4.38 -1.73 -1.31
N SER A 19 -3.54 -2.53 -0.64
CA SER A 19 -3.68 -2.86 0.78
C SER A 19 -5.04 -3.48 1.13
N ALA A 20 -5.30 -4.68 0.59
CA ALA A 20 -6.56 -5.38 0.78
C ALA A 20 -6.97 -5.50 2.26
N ILE A 21 -8.28 -5.33 2.53
CA ILE A 21 -8.93 -5.53 3.83
C ILE A 21 -9.75 -6.83 3.83
N PRO A 22 -10.36 -7.29 4.95
CA PRO A 22 -11.13 -8.53 4.94
C PRO A 22 -12.18 -8.54 3.83
N LEU A 23 -12.21 -9.59 3.03
CA LEU A 23 -13.22 -9.75 1.98
C LEU A 23 -14.57 -10.10 2.61
N THR A 24 -15.62 -9.41 2.17
CA THR A 24 -17.02 -9.72 2.49
C THR A 24 -17.84 -9.59 1.20
N ASP A 25 -18.99 -10.24 1.13
CA ASP A 25 -19.85 -10.17 -0.07
C ASP A 25 -20.25 -8.74 -0.42
N GLU A 26 -20.54 -7.92 0.59
CA GLU A 26 -20.83 -6.49 0.42
C GLU A 26 -19.65 -5.73 -0.21
N ARG A 27 -18.43 -5.94 0.29
CA ARG A 27 -17.22 -5.28 -0.27
C ARG A 27 -16.92 -5.79 -1.67
N ARG A 28 -17.12 -7.08 -1.90
CA ARG A 28 -16.96 -7.71 -3.21
C ARG A 28 -17.89 -7.06 -4.22
N ALA A 29 -19.19 -6.98 -3.91
CA ALA A 29 -20.19 -6.36 -4.75
C ALA A 29 -19.91 -4.88 -4.99
N ALA A 30 -19.49 -4.14 -3.95
CA ALA A 30 -19.13 -2.73 -4.08
C ALA A 30 -17.93 -2.52 -5.02
N VAL A 31 -16.91 -3.38 -4.96
CA VAL A 31 -15.76 -3.31 -5.86
C VAL A 31 -16.13 -3.72 -7.29
N GLU A 32 -16.91 -4.79 -7.46
CA GLU A 32 -17.37 -5.25 -8.79
C GLU A 32 -18.25 -4.21 -9.50
N ALA A 33 -18.99 -3.40 -8.74
CA ALA A 33 -19.75 -2.27 -9.29
C ALA A 33 -18.86 -1.14 -9.84
N LEU A 34 -17.60 -1.05 -9.40
CA LEU A 34 -16.64 -0.06 -9.91
C LEU A 34 -15.92 -0.53 -11.18
N GLY A 35 -15.81 -1.85 -11.39
CA GLY A 35 -15.04 -2.41 -12.50
C GLY A 35 -14.48 -3.81 -12.22
N THR A 36 -13.57 -4.25 -13.09
CA THR A 36 -12.94 -5.56 -13.01
C THR A 36 -11.63 -5.49 -12.24
N VAL A 37 -11.53 -6.25 -11.15
CA VAL A 37 -10.28 -6.38 -10.38
C VAL A 37 -9.22 -7.08 -11.23
N ALA A 38 -8.23 -6.30 -11.68
CA ALA A 38 -7.13 -6.78 -12.52
C ALA A 38 -5.82 -6.89 -11.72
N HIS A 39 -5.65 -6.10 -10.66
CA HIS A 39 -4.42 -6.08 -9.87
C HIS A 39 -4.70 -6.04 -8.37
N LEU A 40 -3.94 -6.83 -7.61
CA LEU A 40 -3.89 -6.83 -6.16
C LEU A 40 -2.48 -6.39 -5.74
N TYR A 41 -2.39 -5.25 -5.07
CA TYR A 41 -1.13 -4.59 -4.74
C TYR A 41 -0.88 -4.61 -3.23
N VAL A 42 0.15 -5.34 -2.82
CA VAL A 42 0.60 -5.37 -1.42
C VAL A 42 1.68 -4.31 -1.24
N PRO A 43 1.41 -3.20 -0.52
CA PRO A 43 2.31 -2.04 -0.53
C PRO A 43 3.68 -2.29 0.06
N ASN A 44 3.74 -3.16 1.06
CA ASN A 44 4.93 -3.38 1.87
C ASN A 44 4.89 -4.79 2.48
N THR A 45 5.94 -5.14 3.22
CA THR A 45 6.09 -6.46 3.82
C THR A 45 5.29 -6.65 5.11
N TYR A 46 4.26 -5.86 5.39
CA TYR A 46 3.40 -6.02 6.57
C TYR A 46 1.90 -6.14 6.21
N HIS A 47 1.49 -5.64 5.04
CA HIS A 47 0.09 -5.55 4.60
C HIS A 47 -0.41 -6.78 3.79
N ASP A 48 0.07 -8.00 4.09
CA ASP A 48 -0.26 -9.21 3.33
C ASP A 48 -1.49 -9.99 3.85
N SER A 49 -2.06 -9.59 5.00
CA SER A 49 -3.02 -10.43 5.74
C SER A 49 -4.25 -10.89 4.96
N TRP A 50 -4.73 -10.09 4.00
CA TRP A 50 -5.99 -10.36 3.30
C TRP A 50 -5.83 -10.65 1.80
N VAL A 51 -4.62 -10.44 1.24
CA VAL A 51 -4.43 -10.54 -0.21
C VAL A 51 -4.70 -11.96 -0.75
N ALA A 52 -4.45 -13.00 0.04
CA ALA A 52 -4.72 -14.39 -0.36
C ALA A 52 -6.23 -14.64 -0.60
N ALA A 53 -7.11 -14.09 0.24
CA ALA A 53 -8.55 -14.23 0.08
C ALA A 53 -9.05 -13.50 -1.19
N TRP A 54 -8.51 -12.30 -1.45
CA TRP A 54 -8.81 -11.57 -2.68
C TRP A 54 -8.27 -12.28 -3.92
N ALA A 55 -7.05 -12.82 -3.88
CA ALA A 55 -6.47 -13.55 -5.00
C ALA A 55 -7.25 -14.85 -5.32
N ALA A 56 -7.81 -15.50 -4.30
CA ALA A 56 -8.70 -16.66 -4.49
C ALA A 56 -10.05 -16.25 -5.12
N ALA A 57 -10.60 -15.10 -4.73
CA ALA A 57 -11.86 -14.58 -5.29
C ALA A 57 -11.70 -14.05 -6.74
N TYR A 58 -10.52 -13.52 -7.07
CA TYR A 58 -10.18 -12.95 -8.38
C TYR A 58 -8.95 -13.65 -8.97
N PRO A 59 -9.07 -14.91 -9.43
CA PRO A 59 -7.93 -15.70 -9.88
C PRO A 59 -7.22 -15.11 -11.10
N SER A 60 -7.89 -14.32 -11.92
CA SER A 60 -7.28 -13.61 -13.05
C SER A 60 -6.50 -12.36 -12.65
N ALA A 61 -6.71 -11.82 -11.45
CA ALA A 61 -6.00 -10.64 -10.99
C ALA A 61 -4.53 -10.97 -10.73
N ARG A 62 -3.63 -10.07 -11.13
CA ARG A 62 -2.20 -10.20 -10.86
C ARG A 62 -1.87 -9.74 -9.45
N VAL A 63 -1.07 -10.51 -8.73
CA VAL A 63 -0.63 -10.19 -7.36
C VAL A 63 0.77 -9.57 -7.37
N HIS A 64 0.86 -8.33 -6.91
CA HIS A 64 2.08 -7.53 -6.85
C HIS A 64 2.58 -7.47 -5.40
N VAL A 65 3.82 -7.89 -5.18
CA VAL A 65 4.39 -7.96 -3.83
C VAL A 65 5.82 -7.45 -3.76
N PRO A 66 6.27 -6.91 -2.61
CA PRO A 66 7.67 -6.59 -2.40
C PRO A 66 8.50 -7.87 -2.28
N ALA A 67 9.78 -7.79 -2.68
CA ALA A 67 10.67 -8.94 -2.71
C ALA A 67 10.84 -9.61 -1.33
N GLY A 68 10.89 -8.83 -0.25
CA GLY A 68 10.97 -9.32 1.12
C GLY A 68 9.74 -10.11 1.56
N LEU A 69 8.56 -9.78 1.04
CA LEU A 69 7.34 -10.53 1.33
C LEU A 69 7.38 -11.88 0.61
N ALA A 70 7.74 -11.90 -0.67
CA ALA A 70 7.89 -13.13 -1.43
C ALA A 70 8.90 -14.10 -0.79
N ARG A 71 10.02 -13.58 -0.25
CA ARG A 71 10.98 -14.39 0.50
C ARG A 71 10.42 -14.95 1.81
N ARG A 72 9.66 -14.15 2.56
CA ARG A 72 9.15 -14.53 3.90
C ARG A 72 7.90 -15.41 3.83
N ARG A 73 7.10 -15.28 2.77
CA ARG A 73 5.84 -15.98 2.52
C ARG A 73 5.87 -16.65 1.14
N PRO A 74 6.73 -17.65 0.91
CA PRO A 74 6.89 -18.29 -0.40
C PRO A 74 5.62 -19.01 -0.89
N GLU A 75 4.68 -19.31 0.01
CA GLU A 75 3.38 -19.88 -0.32
C GLU A 75 2.37 -18.85 -0.84
N LEU A 76 2.65 -17.56 -0.66
CA LEU A 76 1.80 -16.49 -1.18
C LEU A 76 2.02 -16.34 -2.69
N ARG A 77 0.93 -16.30 -3.45
CA ARG A 77 0.97 -15.98 -4.88
C ARG A 77 1.63 -14.63 -5.11
N ALA A 78 2.65 -14.60 -5.96
CA ALA A 78 3.42 -13.41 -6.30
C ALA A 78 3.68 -13.39 -7.81
N ASP A 79 2.76 -12.80 -8.58
CA ASP A 79 2.85 -12.77 -10.04
C ASP A 79 3.82 -11.70 -10.56
N ARG A 80 4.10 -10.68 -9.74
CA ARG A 80 5.07 -9.63 -10.04
C ARG A 80 5.72 -9.13 -8.76
N ILE A 81 7.05 -9.08 -8.77
CA ILE A 81 7.84 -8.46 -7.69
C ILE A 81 7.99 -6.97 -7.99
N HIS A 82 7.88 -6.12 -6.96
CA HIS A 82 8.11 -4.69 -7.10
C HIS A 82 9.49 -4.40 -7.68
N GLY A 83 9.58 -3.41 -8.58
CA GLY A 83 10.82 -3.06 -9.29
C GLY A 83 11.16 -3.96 -10.47
N ALA A 84 10.39 -5.03 -10.74
CA ALA A 84 10.40 -5.68 -12.04
C ALA A 84 9.81 -4.76 -13.13
N ALA A 85 9.86 -5.18 -14.39
CA ALA A 85 9.23 -4.45 -15.49
C ALA A 85 7.78 -4.06 -15.15
N ILE A 86 7.41 -2.81 -15.43
CA ILE A 86 6.08 -2.29 -15.16
C ILE A 86 5.05 -3.12 -15.92
N ASP A 87 3.91 -3.33 -15.30
CA ASP A 87 2.78 -3.99 -15.96
C ASP A 87 2.19 -3.04 -17.01
N PRO A 88 1.90 -3.48 -18.24
CA PRO A 88 1.29 -2.64 -19.25
C PRO A 88 -0.02 -1.96 -18.80
N ASP A 89 -0.77 -2.59 -17.90
CA ASP A 89 -2.02 -2.01 -17.37
C ASP A 89 -1.77 -0.87 -16.34
N LEU A 90 -0.55 -0.80 -15.78
CA LEU A 90 -0.15 0.28 -14.86
C LEU A 90 0.61 1.39 -15.58
N ASP A 91 1.23 1.09 -16.73
CA ASP A 91 2.08 2.04 -17.44
C ASP A 91 1.34 3.31 -17.83
N GLY A 92 1.94 4.46 -17.52
CA GLY A 92 1.34 5.78 -17.74
C GLY A 92 0.17 6.15 -16.79
N VAL A 93 -0.31 5.23 -15.94
CA VAL A 93 -1.43 5.47 -15.00
C VAL A 93 -0.99 5.44 -13.54
N ILE A 94 -0.11 4.49 -13.18
CA ILE A 94 0.45 4.33 -11.84
C ILE A 94 1.97 4.47 -11.92
N ASP A 95 2.54 5.41 -11.18
CA ASP A 95 3.98 5.40 -10.90
C ASP A 95 4.24 4.67 -9.58
N GLU A 96 5.19 3.74 -9.61
CA GLU A 96 5.62 2.97 -8.44
C GLU A 96 6.93 3.54 -7.89
N LEU A 97 6.87 4.11 -6.68
CA LEU A 97 7.99 4.83 -6.10
C LEU A 97 8.46 4.09 -4.84
N ALA A 98 9.53 3.30 -4.97
CA ALA A 98 10.10 2.55 -3.87
C ALA A 98 10.80 3.46 -2.85
N ILE A 99 10.49 3.26 -1.56
CA ILE A 99 11.14 3.98 -0.46
C ILE A 99 12.38 3.21 -0.01
N ALA A 100 13.51 3.50 -0.66
CA ALA A 100 14.77 2.83 -0.39
C ALA A 100 15.19 3.01 1.08
N GLY A 101 15.80 1.98 1.68
CA GLY A 101 16.23 2.03 3.08
C GLY A 101 15.11 1.99 4.12
N PHE A 102 13.84 1.88 3.71
CA PHE A 102 12.73 1.59 4.62
C PHE A 102 12.58 0.07 4.81
N ARG A 103 12.64 -0.39 6.07
CA ARG A 103 12.67 -1.82 6.42
C ARG A 103 11.43 -2.60 6.00
N LEU A 104 10.28 -1.92 5.87
CA LEU A 104 9.06 -2.56 5.40
C LEU A 104 9.06 -2.76 3.88
N GLU A 105 10.06 -2.27 3.14
CA GLU A 105 10.12 -2.30 1.68
C GLU A 105 8.87 -1.69 1.02
N GLU A 106 8.39 -0.56 1.55
CA GLU A 106 7.20 0.10 1.01
C GLU A 106 7.44 0.70 -0.37
N THR A 107 6.48 0.48 -1.27
CA THR A 107 6.38 1.16 -2.56
C THR A 107 5.11 2.00 -2.55
N VAL A 108 5.26 3.32 -2.66
CA VAL A 108 4.12 4.24 -2.73
C VAL A 108 3.66 4.34 -4.17
N LEU A 109 2.35 4.54 -4.38
CA LEU A 109 1.77 4.62 -5.72
C LEU A 109 1.33 6.05 -6.00
N LEU A 110 1.74 6.62 -7.12
CA LEU A 110 1.14 7.83 -7.65
C LEU A 110 0.13 7.47 -8.72
N HIS A 111 -1.16 7.71 -8.45
CA HIS A 111 -2.21 7.62 -9.45
C HIS A 111 -2.24 8.92 -10.26
N ARG A 112 -1.74 8.86 -11.49
CA ARG A 112 -1.57 10.03 -12.38
C ARG A 112 -2.88 10.70 -12.76
N PRO A 113 -3.97 9.98 -13.13
CA PRO A 113 -5.23 10.61 -13.50
C PRO A 113 -5.82 11.51 -12.41
N SER A 114 -5.75 11.07 -11.15
CA SER A 114 -6.29 11.84 -10.02
C SER A 114 -5.26 12.71 -9.31
N ARG A 115 -3.97 12.62 -9.67
CA ARG A 115 -2.86 13.24 -8.94
C ARG A 115 -2.94 12.90 -7.46
N THR A 116 -2.87 11.62 -7.13
CA THR A 116 -3.01 11.16 -5.75
C THR A 116 -1.90 10.20 -5.39
N LEU A 117 -1.16 10.54 -4.35
CA LEU A 117 -0.17 9.65 -3.75
C LEU A 117 -0.86 8.73 -2.73
N VAL A 118 -0.77 7.43 -2.97
CA VAL A 118 -1.25 6.38 -2.07
C VAL A 118 -0.06 5.82 -1.31
N VAL A 119 -0.18 5.88 0.01
CA VAL A 119 0.84 5.51 0.99
C VAL A 119 0.26 4.51 1.98
N ALA A 120 1.10 3.68 2.58
CA ALA A 120 0.71 2.72 3.61
C ALA A 120 1.31 3.12 4.96
N ASP A 121 2.34 2.42 5.43
CA ASP A 121 2.92 2.63 6.76
C ASP A 121 3.93 3.79 6.81
N LEU A 122 4.34 4.34 5.66
CA LEU A 122 5.24 5.50 5.63
C LEU A 122 4.66 6.69 6.42
N VAL A 123 3.35 6.91 6.38
CA VAL A 123 2.67 7.94 7.17
C VAL A 123 1.37 7.40 7.77
N HIS A 124 1.08 7.82 9.00
CA HIS A 124 -0.11 7.39 9.73
C HIS A 124 -1.11 8.53 9.85
N ALA A 125 -2.38 8.22 9.56
CA ALA A 125 -3.51 9.12 9.73
C ALA A 125 -4.69 8.37 10.37
N ILE A 126 -4.63 8.15 11.69
CA ILE A 126 -5.61 7.32 12.43
C ILE A 126 -6.69 8.18 13.13
N GLY A 127 -6.57 9.51 13.08
CA GLY A 127 -7.52 10.43 13.72
C GLY A 127 -7.61 10.23 15.24
N ARG A 128 -8.83 10.09 15.76
CA ARG A 128 -9.14 9.93 17.20
C ARG A 128 -9.74 8.54 17.47
N PRO A 129 -8.94 7.48 17.60
CA PRO A 129 -9.47 6.13 17.80
C PRO A 129 -10.25 6.01 19.12
N PRO A 130 -11.41 5.30 19.15
CA PRO A 130 -12.34 5.27 20.29
C PRO A 130 -11.89 4.39 21.48
N GLY A 131 -10.63 3.94 21.52
CA GLY A 131 -10.10 3.09 22.59
C GLY A 131 -9.03 3.79 23.41
N TRP A 132 -9.12 3.73 24.75
CA TRP A 132 -8.19 4.41 25.66
C TRP A 132 -6.73 4.01 25.38
N TRP A 133 -6.45 2.70 25.27
CA TRP A 133 -5.12 2.17 24.98
C TRP A 133 -4.58 2.65 23.64
N THR A 134 -5.41 2.60 22.59
CA THR A 134 -5.04 3.10 21.26
C THR A 134 -4.81 4.60 21.27
N GLY A 135 -5.59 5.35 22.05
CA GLY A 135 -5.42 6.78 22.26
C GLY A 135 -4.12 7.15 22.98
N VAL A 136 -3.69 6.36 23.97
CA VAL A 136 -2.37 6.53 24.61
C VAL A 136 -1.26 6.20 23.63
N TYR A 137 -1.36 5.06 22.92
CA TYR A 137 -0.36 4.62 21.95
C TYR A 137 -0.11 5.64 20.85
N THR A 138 -1.16 6.14 20.21
CA THR A 138 -1.10 7.16 19.13
C THR A 138 -0.49 8.47 19.61
N ARG A 139 -0.78 8.92 20.84
CA ARG A 139 -0.12 10.09 21.46
C ARG A 139 1.36 9.85 21.69
N LEU A 140 1.72 8.70 22.28
CA LEU A 140 3.10 8.32 22.53
C LEU A 140 3.92 8.25 21.24
N MET A 141 3.31 7.71 20.18
CA MET A 141 3.93 7.57 18.87
C MET A 141 3.86 8.82 17.98
N GLY A 142 3.14 9.86 18.42
CA GLY A 142 3.15 11.18 17.80
C GLY A 142 2.23 11.36 16.58
N PHE A 143 1.18 10.55 16.44
CA PHE A 143 0.22 10.64 15.33
C PHE A 143 -1.25 10.69 15.79
N TRP A 144 -1.50 11.13 17.02
CA TRP A 144 -2.87 11.41 17.47
C TRP A 144 -3.44 12.61 16.71
N ASP A 145 -4.56 12.41 16.03
CA ASP A 145 -5.31 13.46 15.32
C ASP A 145 -4.48 14.30 14.32
N THR A 146 -3.46 13.67 13.72
CA THR A 146 -2.60 14.31 12.72
C THR A 146 -2.08 13.26 11.74
N VAL A 147 -1.71 13.71 10.53
CA VAL A 147 -0.90 12.91 9.61
C VAL A 147 0.55 13.01 10.06
N ALA A 148 1.20 11.89 10.38
CA ALA A 148 2.60 11.90 10.79
C ALA A 148 3.33 10.59 10.51
N LEU A 149 4.62 10.71 10.26
CA LEU A 149 5.57 9.60 10.42
C LEU A 149 5.66 9.26 11.91
N SER A 150 5.30 8.04 12.29
CA SER A 150 5.34 7.64 13.70
C SER A 150 6.76 7.71 14.26
N ARG A 151 6.90 8.03 15.55
CA ARG A 151 8.20 8.06 16.23
C ARG A 151 8.93 6.71 16.13
N ALA A 152 8.19 5.61 16.22
CA ALA A 152 8.74 4.26 16.06
C ALA A 152 9.36 4.06 14.67
N ILE A 153 8.65 4.42 13.60
CA ILE A 153 9.18 4.31 12.22
C ILE A 153 10.36 5.27 12.02
N ARG A 154 10.27 6.50 12.53
CA ARG A 154 11.36 7.47 12.41
C ARG A 154 12.68 6.94 13.01
N VAL A 155 12.60 6.23 14.14
CA VAL A 155 13.79 5.72 14.84
C VAL A 155 14.25 4.38 14.25
N LEU A 156 13.32 3.42 14.09
CA LEU A 156 13.62 2.02 13.80
C LEU A 156 13.33 1.60 12.36
N GLY A 157 12.42 2.30 11.69
CA GLY A 157 11.91 1.92 10.37
C GLY A 157 12.93 2.02 9.26
N PHE A 158 13.93 2.90 9.37
CA PHE A 158 14.90 3.13 8.30
C PHE A 158 16.26 2.50 8.61
N SER A 159 16.67 1.53 7.79
CA SER A 159 18.01 0.92 7.83
C SER A 159 19.06 1.81 7.15
N ASP A 160 18.68 2.52 6.08
CA ASP A 160 19.49 3.54 5.42
C ASP A 160 18.69 4.85 5.32
N ARG A 161 18.99 5.78 6.24
CA ARG A 161 18.31 7.08 6.31
C ARG A 161 18.64 7.99 5.13
N ARG A 162 19.83 7.83 4.51
CA ARG A 162 20.23 8.66 3.36
C ARG A 162 19.50 8.22 2.11
N ALA A 163 19.39 6.92 1.88
CA ALA A 163 18.58 6.36 0.80
C ALA A 163 17.10 6.74 0.96
N ALA A 164 16.55 6.57 2.17
CA ALA A 164 15.17 6.93 2.46
C ALA A 164 14.89 8.41 2.20
N ARG A 165 15.81 9.30 2.61
CA ARG A 165 15.68 10.73 2.34
C ARG A 165 15.64 11.03 0.85
N ARG A 166 16.54 10.45 0.05
CA ARG A 166 16.52 10.63 -1.42
C ARG A 166 15.22 10.15 -2.05
N SER A 167 14.71 8.98 -1.66
CA SER A 167 13.43 8.49 -2.15
C SER A 167 12.28 9.41 -1.77
N ILE A 168 12.23 9.91 -0.52
CA ILE A 168 11.19 10.83 -0.07
C ILE A 168 11.27 12.16 -0.83
N ASP A 169 12.47 12.72 -1.02
CA ASP A 169 12.65 13.96 -1.78
C ASP A 169 12.17 13.77 -3.23
N ALA A 170 12.53 12.66 -3.88
CA ALA A 170 12.07 12.33 -5.23
C ALA A 170 10.54 12.12 -5.34
N VAL A 171 9.91 11.56 -4.29
CA VAL A 171 8.45 11.47 -4.19
C VAL A 171 7.85 12.88 -4.11
N LEU A 172 8.37 13.74 -3.24
CA LEU A 172 7.86 15.11 -3.04
C LEU A 172 8.03 16.03 -4.27
N GLU A 173 8.90 15.66 -5.21
CA GLU A 173 9.03 16.32 -6.51
C GLU A 173 7.95 15.91 -7.53
N GLN A 174 7.18 14.85 -7.25
CA GLN A 174 6.13 14.38 -8.15
C GLN A 174 4.86 15.24 -8.09
N PRO A 175 4.09 15.34 -9.20
CA PRO A 175 2.90 16.19 -9.27
C PRO A 175 1.66 15.49 -8.71
N PHE A 176 1.55 15.40 -7.38
CA PHE A 176 0.39 14.85 -6.66
C PHE A 176 -0.29 15.87 -5.73
#